data_AF-A0A7X8YQH1-F1
#
_entry.id   AF-A0A7X8YQH1-F1
#
_cell.length_a   1.000
_cell.length_b   1.000
_cell.length_c   1.000
_cell.angle_alpha   90.00
_cell.angle_beta   90.00
_cell.angle_gamma   90.00
#
_symmetry.space_group_name_H-M   'P 1'
#
loop_
_entity.id
_entity.type
_entity.pdbx_description
1 polymer ?
#
loop_
_entity_poly.entity_id
_entity_poly.type
_entity_poly.pdbx_seq_one_letter_code
_entity_poly.pdbx_strand_id
1 'polypeptide(L)'
;MQIPINFQLNFIRQEQHLMLPLASSIVLTQNLYDILFQYVITPEKEAKLDNFIKLLETHIKSKAEAPFSLPVTELEFLEEGLEELRLLNWTEIPVTVFQINLDACLDKESYEDEIEKIIHLLGRLMIVRRYSGSDLVYVYPSNLVRY
;
A
#
# COMPACT_ATOMS: atom_id res chain seq x y z
N MET A 1 -5.28 -27.03 -1.40
CA MET A 1 -4.75 -25.79 -0.80
C MET A 1 -4.31 -26.14 0.62
N GLN A 2 -3.03 -25.95 0.96
CA GLN A 2 -2.57 -26.22 2.32
C GLN A 2 -2.99 -25.08 3.25
N ILE A 3 -3.47 -25.45 4.44
CA ILE A 3 -3.78 -24.49 5.50
C ILE A 3 -2.42 -24.04 6.07
N PRO A 4 -2.17 -22.74 6.25
CA PRO A 4 -0.92 -22.28 6.86
C PRO A 4 -0.80 -22.81 8.29
N ILE A 5 0.42 -22.81 8.82
CA ILE A 5 0.62 -23.09 10.25
C ILE A 5 -0.09 -22.06 11.13
N ASN A 6 -0.20 -22.37 12.42
CA ASN A 6 -0.77 -21.42 13.38
C ASN A 6 0.04 -20.11 13.38
N PHE A 7 -0.69 -19.00 13.32
CA PHE A 7 -0.12 -17.65 13.29
C PHE A 7 -0.94 -16.70 14.16
N GLN A 8 -0.32 -15.59 14.53
CA GLN A 8 -0.93 -14.50 15.27
C GLN A 8 -0.88 -13.22 14.43
N LEU A 9 -1.92 -12.40 14.54
CA LEU A 9 -1.93 -11.04 14.02
C LEU A 9 -1.85 -10.06 15.18
N ASN A 10 -0.71 -9.38 15.29
CA ASN A 10 -0.51 -8.36 16.31
C ASN A 10 -0.83 -7.00 15.74
N PHE A 11 -1.79 -6.31 16.36
CA PHE A 11 -2.08 -4.92 16.02
C PHE A 11 -0.87 -4.06 16.36
N ILE A 12 -0.38 -3.32 15.39
CA ILE A 12 0.77 -2.42 15.57
C ILE A 12 0.28 -0.99 15.74
N ARG A 13 -0.50 -0.51 14.76
CA ARG A 13 -0.99 0.87 14.71
C ARG A 13 -2.06 1.04 13.63
N GLN A 14 -2.65 2.22 13.60
CA GLN A 14 -3.45 2.71 12.49
C GLN A 14 -2.77 3.93 11.87
N GLU A 15 -2.68 3.95 10.55
CA GLU A 15 -2.08 5.01 9.75
C GLU A 15 -3.14 5.68 8.89
N GLN A 16 -2.99 6.98 8.65
CA GLN A 16 -3.78 7.66 7.62
C GLN A 16 -3.07 7.54 6.29
N HIS A 17 -3.76 6.93 5.33
CA HIS A 17 -3.24 6.76 3.98
C HIS A 17 -4.01 7.62 3.00
N LEU A 18 -3.30 8.15 2.01
CA LEU A 18 -3.93 8.71 0.83
C LEU A 18 -4.11 7.61 -0.21
N MET A 19 -5.35 7.36 -0.61
CA MET A 19 -5.74 6.28 -1.52
C MET A 19 -6.09 6.81 -2.91
N LEU A 20 -5.60 6.11 -3.93
CA LEU A 20 -5.93 6.36 -5.34
C LEU A 20 -7.44 6.12 -5.58
N PRO A 21 -8.14 7.00 -6.33
CA PRO A 21 -9.54 6.78 -6.65
C PRO A 21 -9.73 5.55 -7.55
N LEU A 22 -10.84 4.85 -7.33
CA LEU A 22 -11.15 3.56 -7.97
C LEU A 22 -11.31 3.63 -9.51
N ALA A 23 -11.62 4.80 -10.06
CA ALA A 23 -11.85 5.02 -11.49
C ALA A 23 -10.60 5.50 -12.26
N SER A 24 -9.41 5.43 -11.66
CA SER A 24 -8.20 6.02 -12.22
C SER A 24 -7.63 5.21 -13.39
N SER A 25 -7.44 5.86 -14.54
CA SER A 25 -6.80 5.26 -15.73
C SER A 25 -5.28 5.48 -15.75
N ILE A 26 -4.55 4.75 -16.60
CA ILE A 26 -3.09 4.94 -16.84
C ILE A 26 -2.75 6.38 -17.25
N VAL A 27 -3.66 7.08 -17.94
CA VAL A 27 -3.50 8.48 -18.35
C VAL A 27 -3.35 9.40 -17.13
N LEU A 28 -3.91 8.99 -15.99
CA LEU A 28 -3.83 9.74 -14.74
C LEU A 28 -2.39 9.81 -14.22
N THR A 29 -1.57 8.76 -14.39
CA THR A 29 -0.19 8.71 -13.86
C THR A 29 0.77 9.68 -14.57
N GLN A 30 0.68 9.80 -15.90
CA GLN A 30 1.53 10.73 -16.65
C GLN A 30 1.18 12.19 -16.30
N ASN A 31 -0.11 12.51 -16.27
CA ASN A 31 -0.57 13.83 -15.84
C ASN A 31 -0.21 14.11 -14.37
N LEU A 32 -0.25 13.10 -13.50
CA LEU A 32 0.13 13.22 -12.10
C LEU A 32 1.60 13.57 -11.95
N TYR A 33 2.48 12.93 -12.71
CA TYR A 33 3.91 13.23 -12.69
C TYR A 33 4.15 14.70 -13.04
N ASP A 34 3.59 15.17 -14.16
CA ASP A 34 3.78 16.54 -14.63
C ASP A 34 3.26 17.58 -13.62
N ILE A 35 2.09 17.30 -13.02
CA ILE A 35 1.51 18.15 -11.97
C ILE A 35 2.37 18.15 -10.72
N LEU A 36 2.82 16.98 -10.24
CA LEU A 36 3.55 16.88 -8.98
C LEU A 36 5.00 17.37 -9.09
N PHE A 37 5.61 17.29 -10.27
CA PHE A 37 6.99 17.71 -10.50
C PHE A 37 7.20 19.19 -10.17
N GLN A 38 6.20 20.05 -10.36
CA GLN A 38 6.31 21.49 -10.05
C GLN A 38 6.51 21.78 -8.55
N TYR A 39 6.17 20.84 -7.66
CA TYR A 39 6.32 20.98 -6.20
C TYR A 39 7.62 20.40 -5.66
N VAL A 40 8.43 19.83 -6.55
CA VAL A 40 9.61 19.06 -6.21
C VAL A 40 10.85 19.81 -6.71
N ILE A 41 11.45 20.60 -5.82
CA ILE A 41 12.55 21.54 -6.16
C ILE A 41 13.94 21.07 -5.73
N THR A 42 14.06 19.86 -5.17
CA THR A 42 15.33 19.31 -4.68
C THR A 42 15.55 17.89 -5.23
N PRO A 43 16.80 17.46 -5.48
CA PRO A 43 17.09 16.12 -5.98
C PRO A 43 16.56 14.98 -5.08
N GLU A 44 16.53 15.19 -3.75
CA GLU A 44 15.99 14.20 -2.82
C GLU A 44 14.48 14.02 -3.01
N LYS A 45 13.73 15.13 -3.13
CA LYS A 45 12.30 15.09 -3.38
C LYS A 45 12.01 14.48 -4.77
N GLU A 46 12.84 14.75 -5.77
CA GLU A 46 12.69 14.15 -7.12
C GLU A 46 12.81 12.64 -7.05
N ALA A 47 13.81 12.12 -6.34
CA ALA A 47 13.95 10.69 -6.14
C ALA A 47 12.74 10.06 -5.41
N LYS A 48 12.14 10.77 -4.45
CA LYS A 48 10.91 10.33 -3.77
C LYS A 48 9.70 10.33 -4.71
N LEU A 49 9.55 11.36 -5.55
CA LEU A 49 8.50 11.43 -6.57
C LEU A 49 8.64 10.30 -7.59
N ASP A 50 9.84 10.07 -8.10
CA ASP A 50 10.13 8.97 -9.03
C ASP A 50 9.76 7.62 -8.42
N ASN A 51 10.08 7.39 -7.15
CA ASN A 51 9.71 6.16 -6.47
C ASN A 51 8.19 6.03 -6.31
N PHE A 52 7.51 7.09 -5.89
CA PHE A 52 6.05 7.15 -5.79
C PHE A 52 5.37 6.78 -7.11
N ILE A 53 5.83 7.37 -8.22
CA ILE A 53 5.26 7.15 -9.55
C ILE A 53 5.52 5.71 -10.03
N LYS A 54 6.72 5.17 -9.78
CA LYS A 54 7.02 3.75 -10.07
C LYS A 54 6.12 2.79 -9.29
N LEU A 55 5.87 3.06 -8.01
CA LEU A 55 4.96 2.25 -7.19
C LEU A 55 3.52 2.33 -7.75
N LEU A 56 3.06 3.51 -8.12
CA LEU A 56 1.74 3.73 -8.71
C LEU A 56 1.58 3.00 -10.05
N GLU A 57 2.56 3.14 -10.95
CA GLU A 57 2.56 2.42 -12.24
C GLU A 57 2.55 0.90 -12.04
N THR A 58 3.36 0.41 -11.12
CA THR A 58 3.45 -1.03 -10.80
C THR A 58 2.09 -1.54 -10.33
N HIS A 59 1.44 -0.80 -9.44
CA HIS A 59 0.09 -1.14 -8.98
C HIS A 59 -0.91 -1.21 -10.14
N ILE A 60 -0.98 -0.18 -10.99
CA ILE A 60 -1.91 -0.13 -12.12
C ILE A 60 -1.68 -1.30 -13.09
N LYS A 61 -0.41 -1.67 -13.33
CA LYS A 61 -0.05 -2.81 -14.19
C LYS A 61 -0.38 -4.17 -13.55
N SER A 62 -0.28 -4.27 -12.23
CA SER A 62 -0.44 -5.54 -11.48
C SER A 62 -1.88 -6.02 -11.31
N LYS A 63 -2.88 -5.15 -11.50
CA LYS A 63 -4.30 -5.44 -11.18
C LYS A 63 -4.51 -6.00 -9.77
N ALA A 64 -3.78 -5.45 -8.79
CA ALA A 64 -3.84 -5.90 -7.41
C ALA A 64 -5.28 -5.76 -6.84
N GLU A 65 -5.67 -6.70 -5.97
CA GLU A 65 -7.00 -6.70 -5.34
C GLU A 65 -7.17 -5.60 -4.28
N ALA A 66 -6.09 -5.28 -3.56
CA ALA A 66 -6.08 -4.19 -2.59
C ALA A 66 -5.77 -2.84 -3.25
N PRO A 67 -6.36 -1.73 -2.81
CA PRO A 67 -6.18 -0.43 -3.46
C PRO A 67 -4.74 0.10 -3.33
N PHE A 68 -4.36 0.98 -4.26
CA PHE A 68 -3.14 1.76 -4.08
C PHE A 68 -3.34 2.82 -3.00
N SER A 69 -2.44 2.82 -2.03
CA SER A 69 -2.42 3.79 -0.95
C SER A 69 -1.03 3.89 -0.34
N LEU A 70 -0.67 5.06 0.18
CA LEU A 70 0.54 5.26 0.98
C LEU A 70 0.24 6.10 2.22
N PRO A 71 0.99 5.93 3.33
CA PRO A 71 0.88 6.80 4.49
C PRO A 71 1.06 8.27 4.11
N VAL A 72 0.23 9.16 4.66
CA VAL A 72 0.35 10.61 4.41
C VAL A 72 1.74 11.12 4.77
N THR A 73 2.35 10.57 5.84
CA THR A 73 3.72 10.90 6.27
C THR A 73 4.78 10.59 5.22
N GLU A 74 4.57 9.59 4.36
CA GLU A 74 5.48 9.30 3.25
C GLU A 74 5.31 10.26 2.08
N LEU A 75 4.18 10.96 2.01
CA LEU A 75 3.82 11.90 0.95
C LEU A 75 4.00 13.38 1.37
N GLU A 76 4.36 13.67 2.62
CA GLU A 76 4.60 15.02 3.13
C GLU A 76 5.62 15.82 2.31
N PHE A 77 6.54 15.14 1.62
CA PHE A 77 7.52 15.79 0.76
C PHE A 77 6.91 16.55 -0.43
N LEU A 78 5.66 16.23 -0.80
CA LEU A 78 4.91 16.88 -1.87
C LEU A 78 4.37 18.25 -1.45
N GLU A 79 4.30 18.56 -0.15
CA GLU A 79 3.80 19.84 0.37
C GLU A 79 2.45 20.23 -0.28
N GLU A 80 2.40 21.32 -1.04
CA GLU A 80 1.19 21.77 -1.76
C GLU A 80 0.68 20.75 -2.78
N GLY A 81 1.55 19.87 -3.30
CA GLY A 81 1.17 18.76 -4.17
C GLY A 81 0.23 17.75 -3.51
N LEU A 82 0.18 17.67 -2.16
CA LEU A 82 -0.84 16.88 -1.47
C LEU A 82 -2.25 17.42 -1.72
N GLU A 83 -2.42 18.73 -1.79
CA GLU A 83 -3.73 19.33 -2.09
C GLU A 83 -4.15 19.02 -3.52
N GLU A 84 -3.23 19.03 -4.47
CA GLU A 84 -3.50 18.59 -5.84
C GLU A 84 -4.00 17.15 -5.89
N LEU A 85 -3.40 16.24 -5.11
CA LEU A 85 -3.90 14.86 -5.01
C LEU A 85 -5.34 14.80 -4.48
N ARG A 86 -5.67 15.62 -3.47
CA ARG A 86 -7.04 15.71 -2.95
C ARG A 86 -8.01 16.26 -3.99
N LEU A 87 -7.61 17.27 -4.78
CA LEU A 87 -8.40 17.81 -5.90
C LEU A 87 -8.63 16.75 -7.00
N LEU A 88 -7.69 15.82 -7.17
CA LEU A 88 -7.82 14.66 -8.04
C LEU A 88 -8.62 13.51 -7.42
N ASN A 89 -9.38 13.78 -6.35
CA ASN A 89 -10.23 12.84 -5.62
C ASN A 89 -9.48 11.70 -4.93
N TRP A 90 -8.21 11.89 -4.57
CA TRP A 90 -7.56 10.97 -3.65
C TRP A 90 -8.21 11.10 -2.28
N THR A 91 -8.48 9.96 -1.64
CA THR A 91 -9.24 9.91 -0.39
C THR A 91 -8.35 9.48 0.76
N GLU A 92 -8.42 10.19 1.88
CA GLU A 92 -7.77 9.78 3.12
C GLU A 92 -8.57 8.65 3.78
N ILE A 93 -7.92 7.52 4.05
CA ILE A 93 -8.52 6.35 4.67
C ILE A 93 -7.69 5.84 5.85
N PRO A 94 -8.34 5.35 6.92
CA PRO A 94 -7.64 4.72 8.03
C PRO A 94 -7.22 3.30 7.64
N VAL A 95 -5.91 3.04 7.56
CA VAL A 95 -5.35 1.73 7.27
C VAL A 95 -4.77 1.13 8.54
N THR A 96 -5.10 -0.12 8.82
CA THR A 96 -4.60 -0.79 10.02
C THR A 96 -3.37 -1.63 9.69
N VAL A 97 -2.31 -1.47 10.48
CA VAL A 97 -1.06 -2.23 10.33
C VAL A 97 -1.05 -3.37 11.34
N PHE A 98 -0.96 -4.59 10.84
CA PHE A 98 -0.71 -5.79 11.65
C PHE A 98 0.66 -6.37 11.34
N GLN A 99 1.26 -7.03 12.33
CA GLN A 99 2.40 -7.91 12.14
C GLN A 99 1.95 -9.37 12.21
N ILE A 100 2.38 -10.17 11.24
CA ILE A 100 2.22 -11.62 11.26
C ILE A 100 3.36 -12.20 12.11
N ASN A 101 3.01 -12.96 13.14
CA ASN A 101 3.96 -13.72 13.93
C ASN A 101 3.66 -15.22 13.81
N LEU A 102 4.72 -16.00 13.59
CA LEU A 102 4.67 -17.46 13.56
C LEU A 102 5.25 -18.01 14.85
N ASP A 103 4.56 -18.96 15.48
CA ASP A 103 5.02 -19.63 16.71
C ASP A 103 6.03 -20.77 16.42
N ALA A 104 6.60 -20.83 15.22
CA ALA A 104 7.49 -21.90 14.75
C ALA A 104 8.89 -21.38 14.39
N CYS A 105 9.93 -22.10 14.80
CA CYS A 105 11.29 -21.86 14.31
C CYS A 105 11.44 -22.47 12.91
N LEU A 106 11.17 -21.66 11.89
CA LEU A 106 11.36 -22.03 10.48
C LEU A 106 12.69 -21.48 9.96
N ASP A 107 13.26 -22.15 8.96
CA ASP A 107 14.28 -21.52 8.10
C ASP A 107 13.64 -20.40 7.25
N LYS A 108 14.48 -19.59 6.60
CA LYS A 108 14.03 -18.40 5.88
C LYS A 108 13.11 -18.72 4.68
N GLU A 109 13.39 -19.79 3.93
CA GLU A 109 12.58 -20.14 2.76
C GLU A 109 11.21 -20.64 3.20
N SER A 110 11.20 -21.56 4.18
CA SER A 110 9.96 -22.06 4.78
C SER A 110 9.12 -20.94 5.43
N TYR A 111 9.78 -19.94 6.02
CA TYR A 111 9.11 -18.79 6.62
C TYR A 111 8.38 -17.94 5.58
N GLU A 112 9.06 -17.58 4.48
CA GLU A 112 8.43 -16.79 3.41
C GLU A 112 7.26 -17.53 2.75
N ASP A 113 7.40 -18.83 2.50
CA ASP A 113 6.33 -19.67 1.98
C ASP A 113 5.11 -19.67 2.90
N GLU A 114 5.29 -19.73 4.23
CA GLU A 114 4.18 -19.66 5.19
C GLU A 114 3.56 -18.26 5.25
N ILE A 115 4.36 -17.20 5.19
CA ILE A 115 3.83 -15.82 5.10
C ILE A 115 2.95 -15.68 3.86
N GLU A 116 3.39 -16.15 2.69
CA GLU A 116 2.57 -16.10 1.47
C GLU A 116 1.24 -16.84 1.60
N LYS A 117 1.24 -18.03 2.22
CA LYS A 117 0.01 -18.79 2.50
C LYS A 117 -0.92 -18.02 3.44
N ILE A 118 -0.39 -17.36 4.45
CA ILE A 118 -1.17 -16.53 5.39
C ILE A 118 -1.76 -15.33 4.67
N ILE A 119 -0.97 -14.60 3.87
CA ILE A 119 -1.47 -13.48 3.07
C ILE A 119 -2.60 -13.94 2.14
N HIS A 120 -2.44 -15.08 1.47
CA HIS A 120 -3.48 -15.62 0.60
C HIS A 120 -4.75 -15.98 1.39
N LEU A 121 -4.62 -16.57 2.58
CA LEU A 121 -5.75 -16.83 3.47
C LEU A 121 -6.44 -15.52 3.90
N LEU A 122 -5.67 -14.52 4.33
CA LEU A 122 -6.19 -13.22 4.75
C LEU A 122 -6.88 -12.48 3.61
N GLY A 123 -6.34 -12.52 2.39
CA GLY A 123 -6.96 -11.91 1.20
C GLY A 123 -8.34 -12.45 0.88
N ARG A 124 -8.63 -13.71 1.26
CA ARG A 124 -9.97 -14.30 1.13
C ARG A 124 -10.97 -13.83 2.20
N LEU A 125 -10.47 -13.28 3.31
CA LEU A 125 -11.27 -12.87 4.47
C LEU A 125 -11.45 -11.35 4.53
N MET A 126 -10.44 -10.59 4.13
CA MET A 126 -10.36 -9.14 4.23
C MET A 126 -9.51 -8.56 3.09
N ILE A 127 -9.58 -7.24 2.90
CA ILE A 127 -8.75 -6.56 1.91
C ILE A 127 -7.42 -6.26 2.57
N VAL A 128 -6.37 -6.91 2.10
CA VAL A 128 -5.03 -6.86 2.71
C VAL A 128 -3.95 -6.70 1.66
N ARG A 129 -2.88 -5.98 2.01
CA ARG A 129 -1.66 -5.86 1.20
C ARG A 129 -0.45 -6.09 2.09
N ARG A 130 0.46 -6.99 1.70
CA ARG A 130 1.76 -7.17 2.38
C ARG A 130 2.63 -5.93 2.15
N TYR A 131 3.30 -5.45 3.19
CA TYR A 131 4.38 -4.49 3.03
C TYR A 131 5.63 -5.25 2.55
N SER A 132 6.06 -4.96 1.32
CA SER A 132 7.07 -5.73 0.58
C SER A 132 8.30 -6.07 1.41
N GLY A 133 8.66 -7.35 1.45
CA GLY A 133 9.85 -7.83 2.17
C GLY A 133 9.75 -7.74 3.70
N SER A 134 8.54 -7.67 4.26
CA SER A 134 8.31 -7.65 5.71
C SER A 134 7.15 -8.55 6.13
N ASP A 135 7.00 -8.71 7.43
CA ASP A 135 5.90 -9.44 8.05
C ASP A 135 4.72 -8.53 8.41
N LEU A 136 4.77 -7.28 7.94
CA LEU A 136 3.71 -6.31 8.13
C LEU A 136 2.69 -6.41 7.01
N VAL A 137 1.44 -6.22 7.39
CA VAL A 137 0.30 -6.20 6.47
C VAL A 137 -0.56 -4.98 6.73
N TYR A 138 -0.96 -4.35 5.63
CA TYR A 138 -1.97 -3.31 5.61
C TYR A 138 -3.34 -3.94 5.43
N VAL A 139 -4.23 -3.71 6.39
CA VAL A 139 -5.63 -4.14 6.36
C VAL A 139 -6.51 -2.92 6.11
N TYR A 140 -7.32 -3.02 5.06
CA TYR A 140 -8.14 -1.91 4.57
C TYR A 140 -9.59 -2.03 5.06
N PRO A 141 -10.21 -0.89 5.43
CA PRO A 141 -11.60 -0.84 5.88
C PRO A 141 -12.55 -1.16 4.71
N SER A 142 -13.18 -2.33 4.77
CA SER A 142 -13.97 -2.87 3.65
C SER A 142 -15.11 -1.96 3.19
N ASN A 143 -15.68 -1.15 4.07
CA ASN A 143 -16.73 -0.18 3.76
C ASN A 143 -16.25 1.03 2.93
N LEU A 144 -14.94 1.28 2.86
CA LEU A 144 -14.37 2.39 2.09
C LEU A 144 -13.70 1.93 0.79
N VAL A 145 -13.37 0.64 0.69
CA VAL A 145 -12.53 0.11 -0.40
C VAL A 145 -13.19 -1.01 -1.21
N ARG A 146 -14.35 -1.55 -0.79
CA ARG A 146 -15.11 -2.51 -1.60
C ARG A 146 -15.90 -1.82 -2.70
N TYR A 147 -15.87 -2.45 -3.88
CA TYR A 147 -16.70 -2.19 -5.06
C TYR A 147 -18.09 -2.81 -4.91
#